data_AF-A0AAU0PX47-F1
#
_entry.id   AF-A0AAU0PX47-F1
#
_cell.length_a   1.000
_cell.length_b   1.000
_cell.length_c   1.000
_cell.angle_alpha   90.00
_cell.angle_beta   90.00
_cell.angle_gamma   90.00
#
_symmetry.space_group_name_H-M   'P 1'
#
loop_
_entity.id
_entity.type
_entity.pdbx_description
1 polymer ?
#
loop_
_entity_poly.entity_id
_entity_poly.type
_entity_poly.pdbx_seq_one_letter_code
_entity_poly.pdbx_strand_id
1 'polypeptide(L)'
;MENKTKLIRIRDVLTETQRCNINSLFKRYGLKFTKKISITERCDMRKITKSCCYISLEDIDNLLRKVETKFEKTKNMNTKISITTVKVIKKDIESFLDYKNLKGNL
;
A
#
# COMPACT_ATOMS: atom_id res chain seq x y z
N MET A 1 -6.64 -7.26 16.15
CA MET A 1 -6.98 -6.06 15.33
C MET A 1 -5.79 -5.13 15.07
N GLU A 2 -4.63 -5.31 15.73
CA GLU A 2 -3.46 -4.41 15.61
C GLU A 2 -2.85 -4.29 14.21
N ASN A 3 -2.94 -5.32 13.37
CA ASN A 3 -2.27 -5.31 12.06
C ASN A 3 -2.96 -4.45 10.99
N LYS A 4 -4.24 -4.08 11.17
CA LYS A 4 -5.00 -3.37 10.13
C LYS A 4 -4.53 -1.93 9.90
N THR A 5 -4.13 -1.25 10.96
CA THR A 5 -3.68 0.16 10.94
C THR A 5 -2.17 0.31 10.85
N LYS A 6 -1.43 -0.81 10.92
CA LYS A 6 0.04 -0.81 10.88
C LYS A 6 0.54 -0.26 9.55
N LEU A 7 1.31 0.83 9.62
CA LEU A 7 1.85 1.50 8.45
C LEU A 7 3.13 0.82 7.97
N ILE A 8 3.10 0.34 6.72
CA ILE A 8 4.21 -0.33 6.06
C ILE A 8 4.71 0.57 4.94
N ARG A 9 6.03 0.67 4.78
CA ARG A 9 6.60 1.41 3.67
C ARG A 9 6.33 0.64 2.38
N ILE A 10 5.76 1.31 1.38
CA ILE A 10 5.29 0.63 0.16
C ILE A 10 6.45 -0.07 -0.58
N ARG A 11 7.66 0.49 -0.54
CA ARG A 11 8.84 -0.11 -1.19
C ARG A 11 9.29 -1.42 -0.57
N ASP A 12 8.95 -1.67 0.68
CA ASP A 12 9.42 -2.85 1.40
C ASP A 12 8.56 -4.09 1.08
N VAL A 13 7.40 -3.88 0.44
CA VAL A 13 6.42 -4.93 0.15
C VAL A 13 5.99 -5.00 -1.31
N LEU A 14 5.93 -3.87 -2.02
CA LEU A 14 5.46 -3.84 -3.42
C LEU A 14 6.59 -3.64 -4.43
N THR A 15 6.52 -4.41 -5.51
CA THR A 15 7.33 -4.22 -6.72
C THR A 15 7.09 -2.86 -7.37
N GLU A 16 8.00 -2.41 -8.24
CA GLU A 16 7.84 -1.12 -8.95
C GLU A 16 6.53 -1.06 -9.74
N THR A 17 6.19 -2.13 -10.47
CA THR A 17 4.94 -2.22 -11.23
C THR A 17 3.71 -2.10 -10.34
N GLN A 18 3.68 -2.80 -9.20
CA GLN A 18 2.60 -2.71 -8.23
C GLN A 18 2.50 -1.29 -7.63
N ARG A 19 3.64 -0.65 -7.36
CA ARG A 19 3.70 0.75 -6.88
C ARG A 19 3.09 1.73 -7.89
N CYS A 20 3.40 1.58 -9.17
CA CYS A 20 2.81 2.40 -10.23
C CYS A 20 1.30 2.19 -10.34
N ASN A 21 0.85 0.94 -10.31
CA ASN A 21 -0.57 0.59 -10.39
C ASN A 21 -1.36 1.16 -9.22
N ILE A 22 -0.88 0.96 -7.99
CA ILE A 22 -1.60 1.43 -6.81
C ILE A 22 -1.58 2.94 -6.69
N ASN A 23 -0.49 3.62 -7.05
CA ASN A 23 -0.45 5.07 -7.11
C ASN A 23 -1.47 5.64 -8.10
N SER A 24 -1.60 5.01 -9.26
CA SER A 24 -2.57 5.40 -10.29
C SER A 24 -4.01 5.22 -9.79
N LEU A 25 -4.30 4.12 -9.10
CA LEU A 25 -5.61 3.86 -8.50
C LEU A 25 -5.91 4.84 -7.36
N PHE A 26 -4.97 5.08 -6.45
CA PHE A 26 -5.14 6.05 -5.37
C PHE A 26 -5.50 7.43 -5.91
N LYS A 27 -4.75 7.93 -6.90
CA LYS A 27 -5.07 9.20 -7.59
C LYS A 27 -6.45 9.18 -8.22
N ARG A 28 -6.80 8.11 -8.95
CA ARG A 28 -8.10 7.96 -9.63
C ARG A 28 -9.29 8.01 -8.67
N TYR A 29 -9.13 7.55 -7.44
CA TYR A 29 -10.18 7.50 -6.42
C TYR A 29 -10.03 8.56 -5.32
N GLY A 30 -9.17 9.57 -5.54
CA GLY A 30 -8.97 10.70 -4.63
C GLY A 30 -8.35 10.32 -3.28
N LEU A 31 -7.63 9.20 -3.21
CA LEU A 31 -6.90 8.73 -2.02
C LEU A 31 -5.45 9.20 -2.06
N LYS A 32 -4.85 9.37 -0.88
CA LYS A 32 -3.45 9.77 -0.72
C LYS A 32 -2.73 8.79 0.19
N PHE A 33 -1.47 8.48 -0.14
CA PHE A 33 -0.62 7.71 0.77
C PHE A 33 -0.23 8.55 1.98
N THR A 34 -0.10 7.89 3.12
CA THR A 34 0.54 8.48 4.29
C THR A 34 2.02 8.71 3.98
N LYS A 35 2.49 9.95 4.10
CA LYS A 35 3.90 10.29 3.91
C LYS A 35 4.58 10.44 5.27
N LYS A 36 5.72 9.80 5.46
CA LYS A 36 6.60 10.04 6.62
C LYS A 36 7.99 10.42 6.14
N ILE A 37 8.62 11.34 6.86
CA ILE A 37 10.01 11.71 6.62
C ILE A 37 10.88 10.66 7.30
N SER A 38 11.74 10.02 6.52
CA SER A 38 12.81 9.16 7.03
C SER A 38 14.11 9.96 6.99
N ILE A 39 14.85 9.94 8.10
CA ILE A 39 16.17 10.56 8.19
C ILE A 39 17.19 9.44 8.16
N THR A 40 18.16 9.55 7.27
CA THR A 40 19.29 8.62 7.20
C THR A 40 20.57 9.42 7.30
N GLU A 41 21.43 9.02 8.22
CA GLU A 41 22.76 9.59 8.38
C GLU A 41 23.74 8.81 7.49
N ARG A 42 24.55 9.55 6.73
CA ARG A 42 25.59 8.98 5.89
C ARG A 42 26.90 8.87 6.67
N CYS A 43 27.87 8.15 6.10
CA CYS A 43 29.22 8.03 6.66
C CYS A 43 29.94 9.38 6.82
N ASP A 44 29.57 10.42 6.06
CA ASP A 44 30.08 11.79 6.16
C ASP A 44 29.29 12.66 7.18
N MET A 45 28.52 12.02 8.08
CA MET A 45 27.65 12.65 9.10
C MET A 45 26.57 13.60 8.54
N ARG A 46 26.39 13.64 7.21
CA ARG A 46 25.30 14.41 6.60
C ARG A 46 23.99 13.66 6.73
N LYS A 47 22.95 14.38 7.16
CA LYS A 47 21.57 13.86 7.27
C LYS A 47 20.85 14.04 5.94
N ILE A 48 20.36 12.94 5.36
CA ILE A 48 19.44 12.96 4.23
C ILE A 48 18.03 12.75 4.74
N THR A 49 17.14 13.69 4.46
CA THR A 49 15.70 13.54 4.65
C THR A 49 15.05 12.99 3.39
N LYS A 50 14.33 11.88 3.50
CA LYS A 50 13.57 11.28 2.39
C LYS A 50 12.11 11.11 2.77
N SER A 51 11.22 11.80 2.05
CA SER A 51 9.78 11.55 2.14
C SER A 51 9.46 10.16 1.57
N CYS A 52 8.92 9.28 2.41
CA CYS A 52 8.57 7.92 2.07
C CYS A 52 7.05 7.72 2.15
N CYS A 53 6.49 6.99 1.19
CA CYS A 53 5.07 6.62 1.21
C CYS A 53 4.87 5.34 2.01
N TYR A 54 3.82 5.35 2.83
CA TYR A 54 3.38 4.26 3.67
C TYR A 54 1.92 3.93 3.37
N ILE A 55 1.56 2.69 3.65
CA ILE A 55 0.24 2.13 3.43
C ILE A 55 -0.13 1.20 4.57
N SER A 56 -1.41 1.19 4.94
CA SER A 56 -2.01 0.23 5.87
C SER A 56 -2.97 -0.70 5.14
N LEU A 57 -3.36 -1.81 5.77
CA LEU A 57 -4.44 -2.66 5.23
C LEU A 57 -5.77 -1.91 5.16
N GLU A 58 -6.00 -0.98 6.09
CA GLU A 58 -7.18 -0.12 6.05
C GLU A 58 -7.21 0.79 4.81
N ASP A 59 -6.07 1.36 4.42
CA ASP A 59 -5.96 2.16 3.19
C ASP A 59 -6.32 1.33 1.95
N ILE A 60 -5.88 0.06 1.92
CA ILE A 60 -6.19 -0.89 0.85
C ILE A 60 -7.66 -1.27 0.86
N ASP A 61 -8.24 -1.55 2.03
CA ASP A 61 -9.66 -1.86 2.18
C ASP A 61 -10.54 -0.70 1.72
N ASN A 62 -10.15 0.54 2.04
CA ASN A 62 -10.84 1.74 1.58
C ASN A 62 -10.77 1.88 0.05
N LEU A 63 -9.58 1.65 -0.55
CA LEU A 63 -9.46 1.62 -2.00
C LEU A 63 -10.34 0.53 -2.61
N LEU A 64 -10.32 -0.69 -2.06
CA LEU A 64 -11.08 -1.82 -2.57
C LEU A 64 -12.57 -1.52 -2.57
N ARG A 65 -13.12 -1.00 -1.46
CA ARG A 65 -14.54 -0.59 -1.38
C ARG A 65 -14.88 0.44 -2.47
N LYS A 66 -14.06 1.47 -2.67
CA LYS A 66 -14.30 2.49 -3.70
C LYS A 66 -14.32 1.91 -5.12
N VAL A 67 -13.42 0.96 -5.41
CA VAL A 67 -13.35 0.29 -6.71
C VAL A 67 -14.55 -0.62 -6.91
N GLU A 68 -14.93 -1.40 -5.89
CA GLU A 68 -16.11 -2.29 -5.91
C GLU A 68 -17.41 -1.50 -6.10
N THR A 69 -17.62 -0.41 -5.34
CA THR A 69 -18.78 0.48 -5.52
C THR A 69 -18.84 1.07 -6.94
N LYS A 70 -17.68 1.41 -7.53
CA LYS A 70 -17.66 1.90 -8.92
C LYS A 70 -18.01 0.79 -9.90
N PHE A 71 -17.52 -0.42 -9.69
CA PHE A 71 -17.84 -1.57 -10.54
C PHE A 71 -19.33 -1.91 -10.47
N GLU A 72 -19.95 -1.91 -9.30
CA GLU A 72 -21.39 -2.15 -9.16
C GLU A 72 -22.21 -1.15 -9.95
N LYS A 73 -21.80 0.14 -9.94
CA LYS A 73 -22.47 1.21 -10.67
C LYS A 73 -22.28 1.13 -12.18
N THR A 74 -21.10 0.78 -12.66
CA THR A 74 -20.76 0.89 -14.10
C THR A 74 -20.67 -0.45 -14.83
N LYS A 75 -20.56 -1.57 -14.11
CA LYS A 75 -20.26 -2.93 -14.61
C LYS A 75 -19.09 -2.98 -15.61
N ASN A 76 -18.14 -2.06 -15.46
CA ASN A 76 -17.05 -1.86 -16.43
C ASN A 76 -15.93 -2.88 -16.19
N MET A 77 -15.54 -3.62 -17.23
CA MET A 77 -14.52 -4.67 -17.17
C MET A 77 -13.14 -4.17 -16.70
N ASN A 78 -12.74 -2.94 -17.05
CA ASN A 78 -11.50 -2.34 -16.56
C ASN A 78 -11.53 -2.11 -15.05
N THR A 79 -12.72 -1.87 -14.49
CA THR A 79 -12.91 -1.75 -13.04
C THR A 79 -12.83 -3.12 -12.38
N LYS A 80 -13.33 -4.18 -13.02
CA LYS A 80 -13.15 -5.57 -12.57
C LYS A 80 -11.66 -5.97 -12.49
N ILE A 81 -10.87 -5.63 -13.52
CA ILE A 81 -9.41 -5.85 -13.51
C ILE A 81 -8.78 -5.09 -12.33
N SER A 82 -9.20 -3.84 -12.09
CA SER A 82 -8.72 -3.05 -10.96
C SER A 82 -9.02 -3.71 -9.60
N ILE A 83 -10.20 -4.32 -9.43
CA ILE A 83 -10.54 -5.09 -8.21
C ILE A 83 -9.53 -6.23 -8.00
N THR A 84 -9.27 -7.01 -9.05
CA THR A 84 -8.32 -8.12 -8.98
C THR A 84 -6.93 -7.63 -8.59
N THR A 85 -6.45 -6.54 -9.19
CA THR A 85 -5.15 -5.92 -8.84
C THR A 85 -5.10 -5.51 -7.38
N VAL A 86 -6.14 -4.86 -6.86
CA VAL A 86 -6.18 -4.42 -5.45
C VAL A 86 -6.20 -5.63 -4.51
N LYS A 87 -6.92 -6.71 -4.85
CA LYS A 87 -6.95 -7.94 -4.04
C LYS A 87 -5.59 -8.65 -3.99
N VAL A 88 -4.86 -8.71 -5.10
CA VAL A 88 -3.49 -9.25 -5.12
C VAL A 88 -2.58 -8.43 -4.22
N ILE A 89 -2.60 -7.10 -4.35
CA ILE A 89 -1.77 -6.22 -3.52
C ILE A 89 -2.13 -6.36 -2.03
N LYS A 90 -3.42 -6.48 -1.69
CA LYS A 90 -3.86 -6.74 -0.33
C LYS A 90 -3.23 -8.02 0.23
N LYS A 91 -3.28 -9.11 -0.52
CA LYS A 91 -2.71 -10.41 -0.13
C LYS A 91 -1.19 -10.34 0.08
N ASP A 92 -0.47 -9.59 -0.76
CA ASP A 92 0.96 -9.39 -0.61
C ASP A 92 1.30 -8.64 0.70
N ILE A 93 0.49 -7.62 1.03
CA ILE A 93 0.63 -6.86 2.29
C ILE A 93 0.31 -7.73 3.51
N GLU A 94 -0.76 -8.53 3.45
CA GLU A 94 -1.11 -9.48 4.51
C GLU A 94 0.02 -10.51 4.72
N SER A 95 0.52 -11.11 3.63
CA SER A 95 1.61 -12.10 3.69
C SER A 95 2.89 -11.52 4.29
N PHE A 96 3.21 -10.26 3.95
CA PHE A 96 4.37 -9.56 4.53
C PHE A 96 4.21 -9.33 6.04
N LEU A 97 3.00 -8.96 6.49
CA LEU A 97 2.71 -8.76 7.90
C LEU A 97 2.78 -10.06 8.69
N ASP A 98 2.23 -11.14 8.15
CA ASP A 98 2.27 -12.46 8.77
C ASP A 98 3.70 -12.99 8.87
N TYR A 99 4.51 -12.84 7.82
CA TYR A 99 5.93 -13.19 7.85
C TYR A 99 6.71 -12.40 8.92
N LYS A 100 6.44 -11.11 9.06
CA LYS A 100 7.04 -10.26 10.11
C LYS A 100 6.65 -10.72 11.51
N ASN A 101 5.40 -11.14 11.72
CA ASN A 101 4.94 -11.65 13.02
C ASN A 101 5.60 -13.00 13.36
N LEU A 102 5.77 -13.88 12.37
CA LEU A 102 6.47 -15.16 12.56
C LEU A 102 7.95 -14.97 12.93
N LYS A 103 8.63 -13.97 12.35
CA LYS A 103 10.04 -13.65 12.68
C LYS A 103 10.24 -12.80 13.93
N GLY A 104 9.19 -12.17 14.47
CA GLY A 104 9.25 -11.35 15.68
C GLY A 104 9.17 -12.14 17.00
N ASN A 105 8.99 -13.46 16.92
CA ASN A 105 8.89 -14.38 18.06
C ASN A 105 10.14 -15.31 18.19
N LEU A 106 11.25 -14.97 17.53
CA LEU A 106 12.54 -15.66 17.67
C LEU A 106 13.58 -14.74 18.32
#